data_AF-A0A0E9NHS0-F1
#
_entry.id   AF-A0A0E9NHS0-F1
#
_cell.length_a   1.000
_cell.length_b   1.000
_cell.length_c   1.000
_cell.angle_alpha   90.00
_cell.angle_beta   90.00
_cell.angle_gamma   90.00
#
_symmetry.space_group_name_H-M   'P 1'
#
loop_
_entity.id
_entity.type
_entity.pdbx_description
1 polymer ?
#
loop_
_entity_poly.entity_id
_entity_poly.type
_entity_poly.pdbx_seq_one_letter_code
_entity_poly.pdbx_strand_id
1 'polypeptide(L)'
;MPHIGEHLTYAYHHDHGIDLATSLINRLESASVSTTVTSIASRFIKMTDKPGAHRSYSFTTLGTTMLYGAAAGVVGVTVLTVTNKIEQFFSGRPDSYVPAHTLERLLGLPDRPDSERRAFNQIEHYVQGVVPAMFRAVMSLYGITGPFANFSFSLLRQGFDQVLENWTGVGAPPWTWPVYEQWIDLFHKTCYAFTVGYLTDMWFPGVWPVGDGNRRGYFD
;
A
#
# COMPACT_ATOMS: atom_id res chain seq x y z
N MET A 1 -22.16 -35.38 2.21
CA MET A 1 -21.03 -35.03 3.09
C MET A 1 -20.02 -36.15 3.05
N PRO A 2 -18.76 -35.86 2.66
CA PRO A 2 -17.64 -36.59 3.21
C PRO A 2 -16.55 -35.66 3.75
N HIS A 3 -15.99 -36.09 4.88
CA HIS A 3 -14.79 -35.55 5.52
C HIS A 3 -13.55 -35.80 4.65
N ILE A 4 -12.66 -34.81 4.60
CA ILE A 4 -11.29 -34.89 4.08
C ILE A 4 -10.46 -34.26 5.21
N GLY A 5 -9.67 -34.97 6.00
CA GLY A 5 -8.73 -36.02 5.60
C GLY A 5 -7.34 -35.37 5.55
N GLU A 6 -6.57 -35.61 6.60
CA GLU A 6 -5.17 -35.26 6.78
C GLU A 6 -4.33 -35.44 5.51
N HIS A 7 -3.34 -34.57 5.30
CA HIS A 7 -1.98 -34.91 4.85
C HIS A 7 -1.18 -33.61 4.59
N LEU A 8 0.01 -33.53 5.19
CA LEU A 8 1.26 -32.93 4.70
C LEU A 8 2.03 -32.16 5.78
N THR A 9 2.70 -32.95 6.62
CA THR A 9 3.95 -32.60 7.28
C THR A 9 4.99 -32.21 6.22
N TYR A 10 5.57 -31.00 6.26
CA TYR A 10 6.80 -30.69 5.52
C TYR A 10 7.74 -29.78 6.32
N ALA A 11 8.93 -30.34 6.54
CA ALA A 11 10.23 -29.81 6.98
C ALA A 11 10.35 -28.33 7.42
N TYR A 12 10.62 -28.18 8.72
CA TYR A 12 11.17 -26.99 9.36
C TYR A 12 12.67 -26.86 8.98
N HIS A 13 13.06 -25.80 8.26
CA HIS A 13 14.46 -25.44 8.04
C HIS A 13 14.68 -24.04 8.62
N HIS A 14 15.30 -23.97 9.80
CA HIS A 14 15.35 -22.78 10.65
C HIS A 14 16.51 -21.80 10.34
N ASP A 15 17.47 -22.13 9.48
CA ASP A 15 18.79 -21.45 9.52
C ASP A 15 19.20 -20.66 8.26
N HIS A 16 18.29 -20.27 7.38
CA HIS A 16 18.64 -19.50 6.16
C HIS A 16 17.94 -18.13 5.99
N GLY A 17 17.02 -17.78 6.88
CA GLY A 17 16.21 -16.54 6.76
C GLY A 17 16.97 -15.26 7.13
N ILE A 18 17.88 -15.33 8.09
CA ILE A 18 18.64 -14.17 8.60
C ILE A 18 19.64 -13.69 7.55
N ASP A 19 20.40 -14.61 6.95
CA ASP A 19 21.40 -14.28 5.92
C ASP A 19 20.77 -13.75 4.64
N LEU A 20 19.58 -14.23 4.27
CA LEU A 20 18.89 -13.75 3.08
C LEU A 20 18.34 -12.34 3.28
N ALA A 21 17.75 -12.05 4.44
CA ALA A 21 17.23 -10.72 4.79
C ALA A 21 18.37 -9.68 4.88
N THR A 22 19.48 -10.03 5.52
CA THR A 22 20.67 -9.17 5.59
C THR A 22 21.32 -9.00 4.22
N SER A 23 21.36 -10.05 3.37
CA SER A 23 21.88 -9.91 1.99
C SER A 23 20.96 -9.11 1.08
N LEU A 24 19.64 -9.13 1.29
CA LEU A 24 18.67 -8.33 0.55
C LEU A 24 18.74 -6.85 0.95
N ILE A 25 18.91 -6.55 2.24
CA ILE A 25 19.15 -5.18 2.74
C ILE A 25 20.47 -4.64 2.17
N ASN A 26 21.56 -5.41 2.26
CA ASN A 26 22.85 -5.01 1.70
C ASN A 26 22.83 -4.90 0.16
N ARG A 27 22.04 -5.74 -0.54
CA ARG A 27 21.85 -5.65 -1.99
C ARG A 27 21.01 -4.44 -2.39
N LEU A 28 20.00 -4.07 -1.60
CA LEU A 28 19.20 -2.85 -1.79
C LEU A 28 20.01 -1.57 -1.54
N GLU A 29 20.98 -1.61 -0.62
CA GLU A 29 21.96 -0.52 -0.42
C GLU A 29 23.00 -0.43 -1.56
N SER A 30 23.41 -1.57 -2.12
CA SER A 30 24.41 -1.64 -3.20
C SER A 30 23.87 -1.40 -4.61
N ALA A 31 22.55 -1.58 -4.82
CA ALA A 31 21.92 -1.36 -6.11
C ALA A 31 21.63 0.14 -6.33
N SER A 32 21.92 0.62 -7.53
CA SER A 32 21.75 1.97 -8.12
C SER A 32 20.41 2.72 -7.86
N VAL A 33 19.48 2.10 -7.14
CA VAL A 33 18.25 2.69 -6.59
C VAL A 33 18.58 3.74 -5.52
N SER A 34 19.63 3.54 -4.71
CA SER A 34 20.02 4.49 -3.66
C SER A 34 20.38 5.87 -4.23
N THR A 35 21.13 5.94 -5.34
CA THR A 35 21.54 7.23 -5.90
C THR A 35 20.36 7.99 -6.54
N THR A 36 19.43 7.28 -7.17
CA THR A 36 18.26 7.89 -7.82
C THR A 36 17.21 8.31 -6.79
N VAL A 37 16.92 7.46 -5.80
CA VAL A 37 15.99 7.78 -4.71
C VAL A 37 16.57 8.85 -3.79
N THR A 38 17.88 8.84 -3.50
CA THR A 38 18.55 9.89 -2.71
C THR A 38 18.69 11.19 -3.51
N SER A 39 18.88 11.14 -4.83
CA SER A 39 18.87 12.34 -5.70
C SER A 39 17.47 12.97 -5.78
N ILE A 40 16.44 12.14 -5.87
CA ILE A 40 15.05 12.59 -5.84
C ILE A 40 14.71 13.15 -4.45
N ALA A 41 15.00 12.42 -3.37
CA ALA A 41 14.77 12.84 -1.99
C ALA A 41 15.56 14.11 -1.61
N SER A 42 16.81 14.25 -2.05
CA SER A 42 17.63 15.46 -1.78
C SER A 42 17.16 16.69 -2.56
N ARG A 43 16.62 16.51 -3.79
CA ARG A 43 15.92 17.58 -4.52
C ARG A 43 14.61 17.97 -3.83
N PHE A 44 13.90 17.00 -3.24
CA PHE A 44 12.71 17.25 -2.42
C PHE A 44 13.01 18.03 -1.14
N ILE A 45 14.06 17.65 -0.39
CA ILE A 45 14.49 18.36 0.84
C ILE A 45 14.90 19.80 0.54
N LYS A 46 15.64 20.05 -0.56
CA LYS A 46 16.01 21.41 -0.98
C LYS A 46 14.82 22.26 -1.44
N MET A 47 13.71 21.66 -1.85
CA MET A 47 12.48 22.39 -2.19
C MET A 47 11.64 22.75 -0.95
N THR A 48 11.73 21.97 0.12
CA THR A 48 10.99 22.20 1.37
C THR A 48 11.63 23.24 2.29
N ASP A 49 12.89 23.60 2.06
CA ASP A 49 13.72 24.38 3.01
C ASP A 49 13.74 25.91 2.76
N LYS A 50 12.75 26.47 2.08
CA LYS A 50 12.60 27.94 1.94
C LYS A 50 11.56 28.49 2.91
N PRO A 51 11.95 29.01 4.09
CA PRO A 51 11.03 29.72 4.96
C PRO A 51 10.62 31.04 4.29
N GLY A 52 9.33 31.22 4.04
CA GLY A 52 8.75 32.50 3.61
C GLY A 52 8.29 32.61 2.15
N ALA A 53 8.35 31.55 1.35
CA ALA A 53 7.67 31.57 0.05
C ALA A 53 6.17 31.40 0.27
N HIS A 54 5.36 32.44 -0.03
CA HIS A 54 3.95 32.25 -0.34
C HIS A 54 3.88 31.07 -1.31
N ARG A 55 3.34 29.93 -0.87
CA ARG A 55 3.29 28.69 -1.64
C ARG A 55 2.38 28.97 -2.82
N SER A 56 2.94 29.43 -3.94
CA SER A 56 2.19 29.67 -5.17
C SER A 56 1.52 28.35 -5.51
N TYR A 57 0.19 28.33 -5.43
CA TYR A 57 -0.60 27.18 -5.83
C TYR A 57 -0.41 27.01 -7.34
N SER A 58 0.65 26.30 -7.72
CA SER A 58 0.77 25.78 -9.08
C SER A 58 -0.43 24.87 -9.25
N PHE A 59 -1.35 25.21 -10.15
CA PHE A 59 -2.43 24.31 -10.55
C PHE A 59 -1.78 22.99 -10.96
N THR A 60 -1.81 22.02 -10.06
CA THR A 60 -1.24 20.71 -10.33
C THR A 60 -2.23 20.03 -11.25
N THR A 61 -1.78 19.64 -12.43
CA THR A 61 -2.65 18.93 -13.36
C THR A 61 -3.09 17.61 -12.75
N LEU A 62 -4.29 17.14 -13.11
CA LEU A 62 -4.80 15.85 -12.64
C LEU A 62 -3.80 14.72 -12.91
N GLY A 63 -3.15 14.72 -14.07
CA GLY A 63 -2.13 13.74 -14.43
C GLY A 63 -0.91 13.77 -13.50
N THR A 64 -0.41 14.97 -13.15
CA THR A 64 0.67 15.11 -12.16
C THR A 64 0.22 14.58 -10.80
N THR A 65 -0.98 14.95 -10.32
CA THR A 65 -1.52 14.45 -9.05
C THR A 65 -1.59 12.93 -9.00
N MET A 66 -2.05 12.31 -10.10
CA MET A 66 -2.10 10.86 -10.24
C MET A 66 -0.70 10.22 -10.18
N LEU A 67 0.32 10.82 -10.79
CA LEU A 67 1.70 10.31 -10.71
C LEU A 67 2.25 10.36 -9.28
N TYR A 68 1.98 11.42 -8.52
CA TYR A 68 2.33 11.48 -7.10
C TYR A 68 1.56 10.43 -6.31
N GLY A 69 0.26 10.24 -6.58
CA GLY A 69 -0.53 9.16 -5.99
C GLY A 69 0.04 7.78 -6.29
N ALA A 70 0.49 7.52 -7.51
CA ALA A 70 1.14 6.28 -7.88
C ALA A 70 2.44 6.05 -7.09
N ALA A 71 3.27 7.09 -6.94
CA ALA A 71 4.48 7.03 -6.12
C ALA A 71 4.16 6.74 -4.64
N ALA A 72 3.15 7.40 -4.06
CA ALA A 72 2.67 7.09 -2.72
C ALA A 72 2.17 5.65 -2.61
N GLY A 73 1.48 5.14 -3.63
CA GLY A 73 1.01 3.76 -3.69
C GLY A 73 2.14 2.74 -3.64
N VAL A 74 3.23 2.94 -4.37
CA VAL A 74 4.44 2.08 -4.32
C VAL A 74 5.03 2.05 -2.90
N VAL A 75 5.15 3.21 -2.26
CA VAL A 75 5.63 3.29 -0.86
C VAL A 75 4.66 2.59 0.09
N GLY A 76 3.35 2.82 -0.08
CA GLY A 76 2.31 2.16 0.69
C GLY A 76 2.39 0.63 0.59
N VAL A 77 2.51 0.07 -0.62
CA VAL A 77 2.62 -1.39 -0.83
C VAL A 77 3.87 -1.94 -0.17
N THR A 78 4.95 -1.18 -0.16
CA THR A 78 6.18 -1.56 0.55
C THR A 78 5.92 -1.64 2.06
N VAL A 79 5.25 -0.65 2.66
CA VAL A 79 4.86 -0.68 4.07
C VAL A 79 3.90 -1.85 4.37
N LEU A 80 2.90 -2.09 3.52
CA LEU A 80 1.99 -3.22 3.62
C LEU A 80 2.77 -4.55 3.61
N THR A 81 3.73 -4.69 2.72
CA THR A 81 4.56 -5.90 2.62
C THR A 81 5.41 -6.10 3.86
N VAL A 82 6.06 -5.05 4.37
CA VAL A 82 6.88 -5.12 5.59
C VAL A 82 6.03 -5.49 6.79
N THR A 83 4.88 -4.84 6.96
CA THR A 83 3.96 -5.11 8.08
C THR A 83 3.34 -6.51 7.99
N ASN A 84 3.05 -7.01 6.79
CA ASN A 84 2.70 -8.42 6.55
C ASN A 84 3.81 -9.35 7.02
N LYS A 85 5.05 -9.11 6.59
CA LYS A 85 6.19 -9.98 6.91
C LYS A 85 6.51 -10.00 8.40
N ILE A 86 6.36 -8.87 9.08
CA ILE A 86 6.50 -8.79 10.54
C ILE A 86 5.40 -9.61 11.23
N GLU A 87 4.14 -9.46 10.81
CA GLU A 87 3.03 -10.25 11.38
C GLU A 87 3.25 -11.75 11.17
N GLN A 88 3.56 -12.16 9.93
CA GLN A 88 3.80 -13.56 9.57
C GLN A 88 4.97 -14.17 10.34
N PHE A 89 6.00 -13.39 10.64
CA PHE A 89 7.13 -13.84 11.46
C PHE A 89 6.68 -14.25 12.86
N PHE A 90 5.75 -13.51 13.47
CA PHE A 90 5.24 -13.81 14.81
C PHE A 90 4.10 -14.84 14.81
N SER A 91 3.23 -14.84 13.80
CA SER A 91 2.08 -15.74 13.74
C SER A 91 2.39 -17.09 13.11
N GLY A 92 3.47 -17.19 12.33
CA GLY A 92 3.76 -18.36 11.49
C GLY A 92 2.82 -18.50 10.29
N ARG A 93 1.98 -17.50 10.00
CA ARG A 93 1.01 -17.55 8.91
C ARG A 93 1.73 -17.60 7.54
N PRO A 94 1.32 -18.49 6.62
CA PRO A 94 1.89 -18.51 5.28
C PRO A 94 1.50 -17.27 4.46
N ASP A 95 2.15 -17.10 3.30
CA ASP A 95 1.77 -16.10 2.32
C ASP A 95 0.41 -16.39 1.69
N SER A 96 -0.37 -15.34 1.45
CA SER A 96 -1.60 -15.42 0.65
C SER A 96 -1.26 -15.34 -0.84
N TYR A 97 -1.84 -16.24 -1.64
CA TYR A 97 -1.72 -16.28 -3.10
C TYR A 97 -3.02 -15.90 -3.82
N VAL A 98 -4.06 -15.46 -3.09
CA VAL A 98 -5.31 -14.93 -3.66
C VAL A 98 -5.05 -13.85 -4.71
N PRO A 99 -4.19 -12.84 -4.48
CA PRO A 99 -3.88 -11.83 -5.49
C PRO A 99 -3.27 -12.44 -6.77
N ALA A 100 -2.38 -13.41 -6.65
CA ALA A 100 -1.80 -14.08 -7.82
C ALA A 100 -2.87 -14.81 -8.67
N HIS A 101 -3.80 -15.51 -8.01
CA HIS A 101 -4.91 -16.18 -8.71
C HIS A 101 -5.86 -15.17 -9.35
N THR A 102 -6.13 -14.04 -8.69
CA THR A 102 -6.95 -12.95 -9.25
C THR A 102 -6.31 -12.41 -10.51
N LEU A 103 -5.01 -12.11 -10.48
CA LEU A 103 -4.30 -11.62 -11.65
C LEU A 103 -4.28 -12.62 -12.80
N GLU A 104 -4.08 -13.92 -12.53
CA GLU A 104 -4.13 -14.94 -13.58
C GLU A 104 -5.51 -15.02 -14.23
N ARG A 105 -6.59 -14.97 -13.44
CA ARG A 105 -7.95 -14.96 -13.99
C ARG A 105 -8.26 -13.69 -14.76
N LEU A 106 -7.79 -12.53 -14.30
CA LEU A 106 -7.91 -11.28 -15.05
C LEU A 106 -7.18 -11.33 -16.40
N LEU A 107 -6.04 -12.02 -16.46
CA LEU A 107 -5.22 -12.15 -17.68
C LEU A 107 -5.58 -13.38 -18.53
N GLY A 108 -6.54 -14.21 -18.10
CA GLY A 108 -6.90 -15.46 -18.78
C GLY A 108 -5.76 -16.48 -18.84
N LEU A 109 -4.86 -16.46 -17.86
CA LEU A 109 -3.71 -17.35 -17.78
C LEU A 109 -4.06 -18.70 -17.14
N PRO A 110 -3.35 -19.79 -17.50
CA PRO A 110 -3.58 -21.10 -16.91
C PRO A 110 -3.06 -21.16 -15.47
N ASP A 111 -3.75 -21.94 -14.64
CA ASP A 111 -3.36 -22.18 -13.25
C ASP A 111 -1.99 -22.89 -13.14
N ARG A 112 -1.08 -22.30 -12.35
CA ARG A 112 0.23 -22.83 -11.95
C ARG A 112 0.32 -23.21 -10.45
N PRO A 113 1.41 -23.83 -9.98
CA PRO A 113 1.65 -24.02 -8.54
C PRO A 113 2.05 -22.72 -7.83
N ASP A 114 1.67 -22.53 -6.56
CA ASP A 114 1.97 -21.32 -5.76
C ASP A 114 3.45 -20.98 -5.66
N SER A 115 4.33 -21.99 -5.67
CA SER A 115 5.78 -21.81 -5.68
C SER A 115 6.30 -20.98 -6.85
N GLU A 116 5.58 -20.95 -7.96
CA GLU A 116 5.95 -20.23 -9.19
C GLU A 116 5.26 -18.85 -9.32
N ARG A 117 4.35 -18.51 -8.39
CA ARG A 117 3.43 -17.37 -8.53
C ARG A 117 3.82 -16.13 -7.74
N ARG A 118 4.96 -16.15 -7.04
CA ARG A 118 5.41 -15.02 -6.20
C ARG A 118 5.47 -13.70 -6.96
N ALA A 119 5.89 -13.73 -8.22
CA ALA A 119 5.94 -12.53 -9.07
C ALA A 119 4.52 -11.99 -9.36
N PHE A 120 3.57 -12.86 -9.73
CA PHE A 120 2.18 -12.47 -9.95
C PHE A 120 1.54 -11.90 -8.69
N ASN A 121 1.83 -12.50 -7.53
CA ASN A 121 1.34 -12.01 -6.24
C ASN A 121 1.82 -10.59 -5.96
N GLN A 122 3.10 -10.32 -6.21
CA GLN A 122 3.69 -8.99 -6.03
C GLN A 122 3.11 -7.99 -7.03
N ILE A 123 3.00 -8.36 -8.31
CA ILE A 123 2.43 -7.50 -9.35
C ILE A 123 1.02 -7.07 -8.98
N GLU A 124 0.16 -8.02 -8.58
CA GLU A 124 -1.21 -7.69 -8.21
C GLU A 124 -1.26 -6.77 -6.99
N HIS A 125 -0.44 -7.03 -5.95
CA HIS A 125 -0.35 -6.12 -4.80
C HIS A 125 0.06 -4.70 -5.20
N TYR A 126 1.00 -4.55 -6.13
CA TYR A 126 1.38 -3.24 -6.65
C TYR A 126 0.27 -2.59 -7.46
N VAL A 127 -0.42 -3.32 -8.35
CA VAL A 127 -1.54 -2.79 -9.13
C VAL A 127 -2.67 -2.33 -8.21
N GLN A 128 -3.10 -3.19 -7.29
CA GLN A 128 -4.15 -2.92 -6.31
C GLN A 128 -3.75 -1.87 -5.26
N GLY A 129 -2.46 -1.59 -5.07
CA GLY A 129 -2.01 -0.45 -4.27
C GLY A 129 -2.03 0.85 -5.07
N VAL A 130 -1.29 0.87 -6.17
CA VAL A 130 -1.03 2.08 -6.98
C VAL A 130 -2.31 2.72 -7.47
N VAL A 131 -3.24 1.95 -8.02
CA VAL A 131 -4.47 2.50 -8.61
C VAL A 131 -5.34 3.21 -7.57
N PRO A 132 -5.70 2.60 -6.42
CA PRO A 132 -6.36 3.32 -5.32
C PRO A 132 -5.60 4.55 -4.81
N ALA A 133 -4.27 4.50 -4.74
CA ALA A 133 -3.49 5.63 -4.26
C ALA A 133 -3.56 6.86 -5.18
N MET A 134 -3.76 6.67 -6.48
CA MET A 134 -4.06 7.78 -7.40
C MET A 134 -5.35 8.50 -6.99
N PHE A 135 -6.40 7.77 -6.61
CA PHE A 135 -7.63 8.37 -6.09
C PHE A 135 -7.39 9.09 -4.76
N ARG A 136 -6.57 8.52 -3.86
CA ARG A 136 -6.22 9.18 -2.60
C ARG A 136 -5.49 10.51 -2.80
N ALA A 137 -4.63 10.61 -3.82
CA ALA A 137 -3.98 11.86 -4.19
C ALA A 137 -4.96 12.90 -4.74
N VAL A 138 -5.94 12.46 -5.54
CA VAL A 138 -7.04 13.31 -6.01
C VAL A 138 -7.90 13.80 -4.85
N MET A 139 -8.21 12.94 -3.87
CA MET A 139 -8.89 13.34 -2.63
C MET A 139 -8.12 14.45 -1.91
N SER A 140 -6.80 14.30 -1.71
CA SER A 140 -5.97 15.36 -1.09
C SER A 140 -5.99 16.65 -1.90
N LEU A 141 -5.89 16.57 -3.24
CA LEU A 141 -5.96 17.74 -4.12
C LEU A 141 -7.24 18.55 -3.92
N TYR A 142 -8.38 17.88 -3.73
CA TYR A 142 -9.67 18.52 -3.46
C TYR A 142 -9.92 18.85 -1.98
N GLY A 143 -8.92 18.71 -1.11
CA GLY A 143 -9.02 19.06 0.31
C GLY A 143 -9.62 17.98 1.21
N ILE A 144 -9.89 16.79 0.69
CA ILE A 144 -10.32 15.64 1.48
C ILE A 144 -9.07 15.00 2.10
N THR A 145 -8.66 15.52 3.25
CA THR A 145 -7.40 15.19 3.94
C THR A 145 -7.64 14.75 5.39
N GLY A 146 -6.60 14.25 6.05
CA GLY A 146 -6.61 13.93 7.47
C GLY A 146 -7.08 12.51 7.83
N PRO A 147 -7.23 12.21 9.13
CA PRO A 147 -7.40 10.84 9.62
C PRO A 147 -8.71 10.18 9.16
N PHE A 148 -9.80 10.95 9.04
CA PHE A 148 -11.06 10.40 8.54
C PHE A 148 -10.98 10.06 7.05
N ALA A 149 -10.31 10.89 6.24
CA ALA A 149 -10.05 10.58 4.84
C ALA A 149 -9.21 9.31 4.68
N ASN A 150 -8.21 9.11 5.55
CA ASN A 150 -7.38 7.90 5.54
C ASN A 150 -8.17 6.64 5.93
N PHE A 151 -9.06 6.76 6.92
CA PHE A 151 -9.96 5.67 7.29
C PHE A 151 -10.91 5.32 6.13
N SER A 152 -11.61 6.29 5.55
CA SER A 152 -12.44 6.06 4.36
C SER A 152 -11.65 5.47 3.20
N PHE A 153 -10.40 5.90 3.02
CA PHE A 153 -9.51 5.35 2.00
C PHE A 153 -9.10 3.90 2.27
N SER A 154 -8.89 3.48 3.53
CA SER A 154 -8.66 2.06 3.83
C SER A 154 -9.86 1.18 3.45
N LEU A 155 -11.09 1.69 3.61
CA LEU A 155 -12.30 0.98 3.19
C LEU A 155 -12.43 0.93 1.66
N LEU A 156 -12.11 2.03 0.96
CA LEU A 156 -12.03 2.05 -0.50
C LEU A 156 -11.00 1.04 -1.00
N ARG A 157 -9.82 1.00 -0.38
CA ARG A 157 -8.75 0.06 -0.69
C ARG A 157 -9.18 -1.38 -0.44
N GLN A 158 -9.96 -1.65 0.61
CA GLN A 158 -10.56 -2.97 0.84
C GLN A 158 -11.59 -3.33 -0.22
N GLY A 159 -12.49 -2.40 -0.55
CA GLY A 159 -13.52 -2.61 -1.55
C GLY A 159 -12.92 -2.91 -2.93
N PHE A 160 -11.82 -2.23 -3.29
CA PHE A 160 -11.13 -2.46 -4.55
C PHE A 160 -10.63 -3.90 -4.70
N ASP A 161 -9.98 -4.46 -3.67
CA ASP A 161 -9.56 -5.87 -3.67
C ASP A 161 -10.77 -6.79 -3.80
N GLN A 162 -11.78 -6.56 -2.95
CA GLN A 162 -12.95 -7.43 -2.92
C GLN A 162 -13.74 -7.41 -4.23
N VAL A 163 -13.75 -6.30 -4.95
CA VAL A 163 -14.33 -6.28 -6.30
C VAL A 163 -13.55 -7.19 -7.23
N LEU A 164 -12.22 -7.07 -7.30
CA LEU A 164 -11.41 -7.87 -8.23
C LEU A 164 -11.40 -9.36 -7.86
N GLU A 165 -11.21 -9.67 -6.59
CA GLU A 165 -11.12 -11.04 -6.08
C GLU A 165 -12.46 -11.78 -6.21
N ASN A 166 -13.58 -11.15 -5.84
CA ASN A 166 -14.90 -11.79 -5.95
C ASN A 166 -15.39 -11.83 -7.40
N TRP A 167 -15.07 -10.82 -8.21
CA TRP A 167 -15.45 -10.82 -9.64
C TRP A 167 -14.74 -11.92 -10.43
N THR A 168 -13.48 -12.23 -10.06
CA THR A 168 -12.73 -13.37 -10.62
C THR A 168 -13.11 -14.71 -9.98
N GLY A 169 -14.00 -14.72 -8.99
CA GLY A 169 -14.41 -15.93 -8.25
C GLY A 169 -13.27 -16.57 -7.45
N VAL A 170 -12.20 -15.84 -7.17
CA VAL A 170 -11.07 -16.31 -6.34
C VAL A 170 -11.36 -16.02 -4.87
N GLY A 171 -11.91 -14.83 -4.62
CA GLY A 171 -12.18 -14.33 -3.28
C GLY A 171 -13.44 -14.91 -2.65
N ALA A 172 -13.56 -14.61 -1.36
CA ALA A 172 -14.81 -14.70 -0.63
C ALA A 172 -15.03 -13.36 0.08
N PRO A 173 -16.28 -12.94 0.35
CA PRO A 173 -16.53 -11.69 1.04
C PRO A 173 -15.91 -11.65 2.44
N PRO A 174 -15.43 -10.49 2.94
CA PRO A 174 -14.67 -10.44 4.20
C PRO A 174 -15.42 -11.00 5.42
N TRP A 175 -16.75 -10.86 5.46
CA TRP A 175 -17.58 -11.36 6.56
C TRP A 175 -17.72 -12.89 6.59
N THR A 176 -17.20 -13.62 5.60
CA THR A 176 -17.15 -15.10 5.61
C THR A 176 -15.81 -15.63 6.10
N TRP A 177 -14.80 -14.78 6.26
CA TRP A 177 -13.46 -15.17 6.71
C TRP A 177 -13.40 -15.35 8.23
N PRO A 178 -12.43 -16.11 8.75
CA PRO A 178 -12.11 -16.09 10.17
C PRO A 178 -11.85 -14.66 10.67
N VAL A 179 -12.39 -14.32 11.86
CA VAL A 179 -12.30 -12.96 12.44
C VAL A 179 -10.85 -12.46 12.52
N TYR A 180 -9.91 -13.35 12.83
CA TYR A 180 -8.48 -13.05 12.87
C TYR A 180 -7.94 -12.55 11.52
N GLU A 181 -8.35 -13.16 10.41
CA GLU A 181 -7.91 -12.76 9.07
C GLU A 181 -8.49 -11.41 8.67
N GLN A 182 -9.74 -11.13 9.06
CA GLN A 182 -10.36 -9.82 8.84
C GLN A 182 -9.58 -8.70 9.54
N TRP A 183 -9.17 -8.93 10.79
CA TRP A 183 -8.42 -7.94 11.57
C TRP A 183 -7.04 -7.67 11.00
N ILE A 184 -6.33 -8.72 10.61
CA ILE A 184 -5.02 -8.61 9.96
C ILE A 184 -5.14 -7.83 8.66
N ASP A 185 -6.06 -8.22 7.80
CA ASP A 185 -6.25 -7.59 6.51
C ASP A 185 -6.55 -6.08 6.66
N LEU A 186 -7.46 -5.75 7.58
CA LEU A 186 -7.78 -4.37 7.90
C LEU A 186 -6.60 -3.60 8.49
N PHE A 187 -5.80 -4.22 9.37
CA PHE A 187 -4.61 -3.60 9.96
C PHE A 187 -3.59 -3.22 8.89
N HIS A 188 -3.22 -4.15 8.02
CA HIS A 188 -2.23 -3.93 6.98
C HIS A 188 -2.68 -2.87 5.96
N LYS A 189 -3.98 -2.87 5.61
CA LYS A 189 -4.59 -1.84 4.75
C LYS A 189 -4.73 -0.49 5.43
N THR A 190 -4.84 -0.47 6.76
CA THR A 190 -4.78 0.76 7.54
C THR A 190 -3.36 1.34 7.52
N CYS A 191 -2.32 0.54 7.80
CA CYS A 191 -0.93 0.98 7.68
C CYS A 191 -0.62 1.52 6.28
N TYR A 192 -1.09 0.82 5.24
CA TYR A 192 -1.05 1.28 3.85
C TYR A 192 -1.74 2.64 3.67
N ALA A 193 -3.00 2.75 4.05
CA ALA A 193 -3.83 3.93 3.81
C ALA A 193 -3.30 5.18 4.53
N PHE A 194 -2.81 5.03 5.75
CA PHE A 194 -2.20 6.11 6.51
C PHE A 194 -0.86 6.55 5.92
N THR A 195 -0.06 5.61 5.41
CA THR A 195 1.19 5.94 4.70
C THR A 195 0.91 6.74 3.44
N VAL A 196 0.02 6.25 2.58
CA VAL A 196 -0.37 6.95 1.35
C VAL A 196 -0.96 8.32 1.68
N GLY A 197 -1.89 8.37 2.62
CA GLY A 197 -2.56 9.60 3.03
C GLY A 197 -1.61 10.65 3.60
N TYR A 198 -0.63 10.25 4.41
CA TYR A 198 0.41 11.15 4.91
C TYR A 198 1.20 11.80 3.76
N LEU A 199 1.63 10.99 2.79
CA LEU A 199 2.38 11.49 1.64
C LEU A 199 1.52 12.42 0.76
N THR A 200 0.29 12.00 0.43
CA THR A 200 -0.57 12.78 -0.46
C THR A 200 -1.07 14.06 0.19
N ASP A 201 -1.37 14.07 1.48
CA ASP A 201 -1.78 15.29 2.21
C ASP A 201 -0.60 16.26 2.38
N MET A 202 0.62 15.75 2.54
CA MET A 202 1.83 16.58 2.57
C MET A 202 2.08 17.26 1.21
N TRP A 203 1.90 16.53 0.10
CA TRP A 203 2.10 17.04 -1.25
C TRP A 203 0.95 17.92 -1.73
N PHE A 204 -0.27 17.62 -1.32
CA PHE A 204 -1.49 18.32 -1.69
C PHE A 204 -2.28 18.69 -0.43
N PRO A 205 -1.90 19.75 0.29
CA PRO A 205 -2.57 20.16 1.54
C PRO A 205 -4.01 20.68 1.37
N GLY A 206 -4.68 20.38 0.25
CA GLY A 206 -5.98 20.89 -0.13
C GLY A 206 -5.95 22.33 -0.65
N VAL A 207 -6.93 22.67 -1.48
CA VAL A 207 -7.26 24.07 -1.86
C VAL A 207 -8.32 24.70 -0.94
N TRP A 208 -8.73 24.00 0.11
CA TRP A 208 -9.61 24.60 1.12
C TRP A 208 -8.82 25.66 1.89
N PRO A 209 -9.41 26.81 2.30
CA PRO A 209 -8.73 27.76 3.14
C PRO A 209 -8.40 27.07 4.46
N VAL A 210 -7.19 26.55 4.57
CA VAL A 210 -6.54 26.43 5.86
C VAL A 210 -6.42 27.87 6.28
N GLY A 211 -7.32 28.30 7.16
CA GLY A 211 -7.16 29.55 7.89
C GLY A 211 -5.72 29.57 8.34
N ASP A 212 -4.97 30.47 7.73
CA ASP A 212 -3.67 30.87 8.21
C ASP A 212 -3.84 31.04 9.72
N GLY A 213 -3.03 30.32 10.47
CA GLY A 213 -3.13 30.28 11.92
C GLY A 213 -2.75 31.62 12.56
N ASN A 214 -3.38 32.72 12.17
CA ASN A 214 -3.73 33.76 13.12
C ASN A 214 -4.73 33.13 14.10
N ARG A 215 -4.17 32.40 15.07
CA ARG A 215 -4.85 31.90 16.25
C ARG A 215 -5.28 33.10 17.09
N ARG A 216 -6.35 33.78 16.68
CA ARG A 216 -7.15 34.71 17.49
C ARG A 216 -8.28 35.26 16.62
N GLY A 217 -9.52 35.02 17.05
CA GLY A 217 -10.68 35.79 16.61
C GLY A 217 -11.64 35.05 15.68
N TYR A 218 -12.37 34.06 16.19
CA TYR A 218 -13.72 33.71 15.71
C TYR A 218 -14.60 33.21 16.86
N PHE A 219 -14.47 33.89 18.01
CA PHE A 219 -15.46 33.93 19.08
C PHE A 219 -15.37 35.32 19.69
N ASP A 220 -15.97 36.29 19.01
CA ASP A 220 -16.52 37.53 19.58
C ASP A 220 -17.85 37.78 18.86
#